data_AF-A0A9X2JFV4-F1
#
_entry.id   AF-A0A9X2JFV4-F1
#
_cell.length_a   1.000
_cell.length_b   1.000
_cell.length_c   1.000
_cell.angle_alpha   90.00
_cell.angle_beta   90.00
_cell.angle_gamma   90.00
#
_symmetry.space_group_name_H-M   'P 1'
#
loop_
_entity.id
_entity.type
_entity.pdbx_description
1 polymer ?
#
loop_
_entity_poly.entity_id
_entity_poly.type
_entity_poly.pdbx_seq_one_letter_code
_entity_poly.pdbx_strand_id
1 'polypeptide(L)'
;MLRYSGAMTQILAVDDTWPNNFDMLVLLGYVALVVGVPAAGLSLLVIDIRAHYRRLKGALVVVSNYVRYMPSWVADEAQRRKRVPPCLAVFGLKLPCTEAELLKAYREMVKERHPDLGGDMAEFLQLQRFFEEARSLITNSD
;
A
#
# COMPACT_ATOMS: atom_id res chain seq x y z
N MET A 1 -26.18 89.43 -27.96
CA MET A 1 -26.02 88.07 -28.53
C MET A 1 -25.02 87.32 -27.66
N LEU A 2 -25.50 86.29 -26.97
CA LEU A 2 -24.78 85.57 -25.92
C LEU A 2 -23.74 84.62 -26.50
N ARG A 3 -22.50 84.76 -26.02
CA ARG A 3 -21.35 83.86 -26.26
C ARG A 3 -21.48 82.68 -25.29
N TYR A 4 -21.81 81.50 -25.76
CA TYR A 4 -21.63 80.25 -25.01
C TYR A 4 -20.33 79.59 -25.51
N SER A 5 -19.24 79.77 -24.77
CA SER A 5 -18.01 79.01 -24.98
C SER A 5 -17.24 78.94 -23.67
N GLY A 6 -16.93 77.72 -23.23
CA GLY A 6 -15.91 77.47 -22.20
C GLY A 6 -16.44 77.25 -20.79
N ALA A 7 -17.14 76.14 -20.54
CA ALA A 7 -17.37 75.67 -19.17
C ALA A 7 -17.56 74.15 -19.08
N MET A 8 -16.79 73.35 -19.84
CA MET A 8 -16.91 71.89 -19.78
C MET A 8 -15.56 71.16 -19.95
N THR A 9 -14.48 71.73 -19.42
CA THR A 9 -13.13 71.11 -19.47
C THR A 9 -12.34 71.32 -18.17
N GLN A 10 -13.01 71.30 -17.00
CA GLN A 10 -12.34 71.37 -15.69
C GLN A 10 -12.87 70.34 -14.68
N ILE A 11 -12.97 69.06 -15.06
CA ILE A 11 -13.27 67.99 -14.08
C ILE A 11 -12.16 66.93 -13.97
N LEU A 12 -11.09 66.98 -14.76
CA LEU A 12 -10.01 65.99 -14.69
C LEU A 12 -8.64 66.66 -14.70
N ALA A 13 -8.35 67.47 -13.69
CA ALA A 13 -6.97 67.73 -13.27
C ALA A 13 -6.66 66.74 -12.15
N VAL A 14 -6.57 65.46 -12.51
CA VAL A 14 -5.90 64.44 -11.70
C VAL A 14 -4.41 64.66 -11.95
N ASP A 15 -3.59 64.74 -10.90
CA ASP A 15 -2.14 64.85 -11.05
C ASP A 15 -1.64 63.70 -11.95
N ASP A 16 -1.21 64.05 -13.17
CA ASP A 16 -0.87 63.14 -14.29
C ASP A 16 0.43 62.35 -14.08
N THR A 17 1.00 62.33 -12.88
CA THR A 17 2.23 61.59 -12.57
C THR A 17 1.92 60.15 -12.20
N TRP A 18 1.49 59.37 -13.20
CA TRP A 18 1.44 57.92 -13.05
C TRP A 18 2.87 57.36 -12.88
N PRO A 19 3.14 56.49 -11.88
CA PRO A 19 2.23 55.97 -10.85
C PRO A 19 2.20 56.83 -9.57
N ASN A 20 1.01 57.00 -8.99
CA ASN A 20 0.82 57.69 -7.71
C ASN A 20 0.99 56.72 -6.52
N ASN A 21 1.16 57.26 -5.31
CA ASN A 21 1.30 56.44 -4.08
C ASN A 21 0.12 55.49 -3.87
N PHE A 22 -1.09 55.90 -4.27
CA PHE A 22 -2.27 55.05 -4.22
C PHE A 22 -2.15 53.83 -5.16
N ASP A 23 -1.63 54.02 -6.38
CA ASP A 23 -1.39 52.93 -7.33
C ASP A 23 -0.37 51.94 -6.79
N MET A 24 0.67 52.43 -6.12
CA MET A 24 1.67 51.57 -5.46
C MET A 24 1.06 50.74 -4.32
N LEU A 25 0.19 51.33 -3.51
CA LEU A 25 -0.51 50.61 -2.44
C LEU A 25 -1.47 49.56 -2.99
N VAL A 26 -2.25 49.90 -4.03
CA VAL A 26 -3.16 48.96 -4.70
C VAL A 26 -2.37 47.82 -5.34
N LEU A 27 -1.26 48.12 -6.02
CA LEU A 27 -0.40 47.12 -6.65
C LEU A 27 0.21 46.18 -5.60
N LEU A 28 0.75 46.72 -4.51
CA LEU A 28 1.31 45.92 -3.42
C LEU A 28 0.24 45.05 -2.76
N GLY A 29 -0.95 45.59 -2.51
CA GLY A 29 -2.08 44.85 -1.97
C GLY A 29 -2.50 43.71 -2.91
N TYR A 30 -2.58 43.98 -4.22
CA TYR A 30 -2.90 42.98 -5.23
C TYR A 30 -1.85 41.87 -5.28
N VAL A 31 -0.57 42.21 -5.33
CA VAL A 31 0.53 41.22 -5.32
C VAL A 31 0.52 40.40 -4.03
N ALA A 32 0.34 41.05 -2.87
CA ALA A 32 0.25 40.37 -1.59
C ALA A 32 -0.93 39.39 -1.54
N LEU A 33 -2.07 39.74 -2.15
CA LEU A 33 -3.23 38.85 -2.21
C LEU A 33 -2.98 37.68 -3.18
N VAL A 34 -2.52 37.97 -4.40
CA VAL A 34 -2.30 36.97 -5.46
C VAL A 34 -1.21 35.97 -5.10
N VAL A 35 -0.15 36.40 -4.41
CA VAL A 35 0.96 35.53 -3.99
C VAL A 35 0.72 34.97 -2.58
N GLY A 36 0.23 35.80 -1.67
CA GLY A 36 0.04 35.43 -0.27
C GLY A 36 -1.02 34.36 -0.07
N VAL A 37 -2.14 34.40 -0.81
CA VAL A 37 -3.20 33.38 -0.69
C VAL A 37 -2.70 31.99 -1.11
N PRO A 38 -2.08 31.79 -2.30
CA PRO A 38 -1.48 30.51 -2.66
C PRO A 38 -0.37 30.07 -1.70
N ALA A 39 0.51 30.99 -1.28
CA ALA A 39 1.60 30.67 -0.36
C ALA A 39 1.07 30.18 1.01
N ALA A 40 0.03 30.83 1.54
CA ALA A 40 -0.65 30.42 2.75
C ALA A 40 -1.32 29.04 2.59
N GLY A 41 -2.01 28.82 1.47
CA GLY A 41 -2.63 27.53 1.16
C GLY A 41 -1.60 26.39 1.10
N LEU A 42 -0.49 26.58 0.39
CA LEU A 42 0.61 25.61 0.33
C LEU A 42 1.24 25.35 1.70
N SER A 43 1.41 26.41 2.51
CA SER A 43 1.95 26.28 3.86
C SER A 43 1.04 25.43 4.75
N LEU A 44 -0.27 25.66 4.73
CA LEU A 44 -1.24 24.86 5.47
C LEU A 44 -1.25 23.40 5.00
N LEU A 45 -1.21 23.17 3.69
CA LEU A 45 -1.11 21.82 3.10
C LEU A 45 0.15 21.09 3.59
N VAL A 46 1.30 21.76 3.59
CA VAL A 46 2.56 21.17 4.09
C VAL A 46 2.49 20.85 5.58
N ILE A 47 1.89 21.74 6.39
CA ILE A 47 1.71 21.51 7.83
C ILE A 47 0.80 20.31 8.08
N ASP A 48 -0.32 20.23 7.37
CA ASP A 48 -1.29 19.14 7.53
C ASP A 48 -0.69 17.79 7.11
N ILE A 49 -0.02 17.74 5.95
CA ILE A 49 0.71 16.54 5.51
C ILE A 49 1.74 16.11 6.55
N ARG A 50 2.52 17.05 7.11
CA ARG A 50 3.49 16.74 8.17
C ARG A 50 2.81 16.24 9.45
N ALA A 51 1.65 16.77 9.81
CA ALA A 51 0.87 16.28 10.94
C ALA A 51 0.33 14.87 10.68
N HIS A 52 -0.17 14.61 9.47
CA HIS A 52 -0.66 13.31 9.04
C HIS A 52 0.45 12.24 9.11
N TYR A 53 1.63 12.54 8.58
CA TYR A 53 2.79 11.63 8.67
C TYR A 53 3.21 11.35 10.12
N ARG A 54 3.15 12.35 11.02
CA ARG A 54 3.45 12.14 12.45
C ARG A 54 2.45 11.18 13.10
N ARG A 55 1.15 11.31 12.80
CA ARG A 55 0.12 10.38 13.28
C ARG A 55 0.34 8.97 12.75
N LEU A 56 0.69 8.84 11.46
CA LEU A 56 0.96 7.55 10.83
C LEU A 56 2.16 6.84 11.47
N LYS A 57 3.25 7.58 11.74
CA LYS A 57 4.42 7.02 12.44
C LYS A 57 4.05 6.51 13.84
N GLY A 58 3.25 7.26 14.59
CA GLY A 58 2.76 6.83 15.90
C GLY A 58 1.96 5.52 15.82
N ALA A 59 1.01 5.45 14.88
CA ALA A 59 0.22 4.24 14.65
C ALA A 59 1.09 3.05 14.23
N LEU A 60 2.06 3.26 13.34
CA LEU A 60 2.99 2.22 12.90
C LEU A 60 3.84 1.68 14.05
N VAL A 61 4.31 2.56 14.95
CA VAL A 61 5.06 2.16 16.14
C VAL A 61 4.18 1.33 17.09
N VAL A 62 2.93 1.72 17.30
CA VAL A 62 1.98 0.95 18.13
C VAL A 62 1.73 -0.44 17.53
N VAL A 63 1.47 -0.52 16.23
CA VAL A 63 1.27 -1.80 15.53
C VAL A 63 2.53 -2.65 15.56
N SER A 64 3.70 -2.05 15.31
CA SER A 64 4.98 -2.76 15.36
C SER A 64 5.29 -3.31 16.75
N ASN A 65 5.01 -2.54 17.80
CA ASN A 65 5.14 -3.03 19.17
C ASN A 65 4.12 -4.13 19.47
N TYR A 66 2.89 -4.04 18.97
CA TYR A 66 1.89 -5.09 19.14
C TYR A 66 2.35 -6.42 18.51
N VAL A 67 2.97 -6.37 17.33
CA VAL A 67 3.56 -7.56 16.69
C VAL A 67 4.69 -8.16 17.53
N ARG A 68 5.47 -7.36 18.25
CA ARG A 68 6.51 -7.87 19.16
C ARG A 68 5.94 -8.55 20.41
N TYR A 69 4.79 -8.10 20.90
CA TYR A 69 4.08 -8.69 22.04
C TYR A 69 3.02 -9.72 21.61
N MET A 70 3.14 -10.24 20.39
CA MET A 70 2.25 -11.27 19.91
C MET A 70 2.33 -12.49 20.84
N PRO A 71 1.21 -12.94 21.42
CA PRO A 71 1.20 -14.12 22.28
C PRO A 71 1.78 -15.33 21.54
N SER A 72 2.47 -16.20 22.27
CA SER A 72 3.15 -17.36 21.67
C SER A 72 2.22 -18.21 20.82
N TRP A 73 0.95 -18.38 21.20
CA TRP A 73 -0.01 -19.17 20.42
C TRP A 73 -0.29 -18.61 19.02
N VAL A 74 -0.25 -17.28 18.82
CA VAL A 74 -0.42 -16.67 17.48
C VAL A 74 0.84 -16.85 16.65
N ALA A 75 2.01 -16.67 17.28
CA ALA A 75 3.29 -16.92 16.64
C ALA A 75 3.44 -18.40 16.24
N ASP A 76 3.00 -19.30 17.11
CA ASP A 76 2.98 -20.75 16.90
C ASP A 76 2.02 -21.12 15.77
N GLU A 77 0.84 -20.49 15.68
CA GLU A 77 -0.09 -20.73 14.58
C GLU A 77 0.45 -20.22 13.24
N ALA A 78 1.02 -19.01 13.21
CA ALA A 78 1.68 -18.48 12.02
C ALA A 78 2.87 -19.35 11.59
N GLN A 79 3.61 -19.92 12.55
CA GLN A 79 4.70 -20.84 12.29
C GLN A 79 4.20 -22.22 11.84
N ARG A 80 3.10 -22.73 12.41
CA ARG A 80 2.43 -23.96 11.95
C ARG A 80 1.97 -23.85 10.50
N ARG A 81 1.39 -22.70 10.11
CA ARG A 81 1.01 -22.44 8.72
C ARG A 81 2.19 -22.42 7.75
N LYS A 82 3.37 -22.01 8.21
CA LYS A 82 4.61 -22.03 7.41
C LYS A 82 5.33 -23.38 7.41
N ARG A 83 5.02 -24.26 8.36
CA ARG A 83 5.67 -25.57 8.48
C ARG A 83 5.09 -26.50 7.43
N VAL A 84 5.94 -26.91 6.48
CA VAL A 84 5.58 -27.92 5.49
C VAL A 84 5.32 -29.24 6.24
N PRO A 85 4.12 -29.85 6.13
CA PRO A 85 3.85 -31.11 6.78
C PRO A 85 4.73 -32.21 6.16
N PRO A 86 5.19 -33.21 6.96
CA PRO A 86 6.13 -34.23 6.49
C PRO A 86 5.63 -34.99 5.27
N CYS A 87 4.33 -35.25 5.18
CA CYS A 87 3.68 -35.91 4.06
C CYS A 87 3.85 -35.15 2.73
N LEU A 88 3.76 -33.82 2.74
CA LEU A 88 4.00 -32.98 1.54
C LEU A 88 5.49 -32.84 1.23
N ALA A 89 6.34 -32.85 2.26
CA ALA A 89 7.79 -32.77 2.08
C ALA A 89 8.34 -33.96 1.27
N VAL A 90 7.75 -35.16 1.42
CA VAL A 90 8.10 -36.36 0.63
C VAL A 90 7.88 -36.14 -0.87
N PHE A 91 6.82 -35.43 -1.24
CA PHE A 91 6.50 -35.09 -2.63
C PHE A 91 7.20 -33.79 -3.11
N GLY A 92 8.00 -33.14 -2.25
CA GLY A 92 8.64 -31.86 -2.56
C GLY A 92 7.66 -30.68 -2.67
N LEU A 93 6.44 -30.83 -2.18
CA LEU A 93 5.37 -29.84 -2.29
C LEU A 93 5.28 -28.95 -1.05
N LYS A 94 4.75 -27.74 -1.23
CA LYS A 94 4.48 -26.77 -0.16
C LYS A 94 3.04 -26.30 -0.26
N LEU A 95 2.43 -25.95 0.88
CA LEU A 95 1.12 -25.32 0.89
C LEU A 95 1.21 -23.85 0.44
N PRO A 96 0.18 -23.32 -0.26
CA PRO A 96 -0.97 -24.04 -0.82
C PRO A 96 -0.57 -24.86 -2.06
N CYS A 97 -1.03 -26.10 -2.16
CA CYS A 97 -0.86 -26.97 -3.33
C CYS A 97 -2.20 -27.57 -3.72
N THR A 98 -2.42 -27.80 -5.01
CA THR A 98 -3.69 -28.38 -5.50
C THR A 98 -3.66 -29.91 -5.46
N GLU A 99 -4.84 -30.54 -5.39
CA GLU A 99 -4.94 -32.02 -5.48
C GLU A 99 -4.32 -32.56 -6.78
N ALA A 100 -4.45 -31.80 -7.88
CA ALA A 100 -3.86 -32.15 -9.17
C ALA A 100 -2.32 -32.21 -9.13
N GLU A 101 -1.68 -31.26 -8.43
CA GLU A 101 -0.22 -31.23 -8.24
C GLU A 101 0.25 -32.40 -7.38
N LEU A 102 -0.46 -32.71 -6.29
CA LEU A 102 -0.18 -33.86 -5.44
C LEU A 102 -0.28 -35.18 -6.23
N LEU A 103 -1.34 -35.36 -7.02
CA LEU A 103 -1.54 -36.54 -7.87
C LEU A 103 -0.44 -36.69 -8.92
N LYS A 104 0.04 -35.59 -9.49
CA LYS A 104 1.13 -35.61 -10.46
C LYS A 104 2.43 -36.09 -9.80
N ALA A 105 2.81 -35.48 -8.68
CA ALA A 105 4.01 -35.85 -7.94
C ALA A 105 3.96 -37.31 -7.47
N TYR A 106 2.80 -37.76 -6.98
CA TYR A 106 2.58 -39.16 -6.59
C TYR A 106 2.81 -40.13 -7.77
N ARG A 107 2.25 -39.84 -8.95
CA ARG A 107 2.42 -40.69 -10.14
C ARG A 107 3.88 -40.77 -10.60
N GLU A 108 4.63 -39.68 -10.48
CA GLU A 108 6.06 -39.65 -10.80
C GLU A 108 6.85 -40.56 -9.84
N MET A 109 6.64 -40.40 -8.52
CA MET A 109 7.31 -41.24 -7.51
C MET A 109 6.93 -42.72 -7.60
N VAL A 110 5.67 -43.03 -7.89
CA VAL A 110 5.21 -44.42 -8.06
C VAL A 110 5.88 -45.09 -9.25
N LYS A 111 6.08 -44.39 -10.37
CA LYS A 111 6.78 -44.95 -11.53
C LYS A 111 8.22 -45.33 -11.23
N GLU A 112 8.87 -44.58 -10.34
CA GLU A 112 10.27 -44.83 -9.98
C GLU A 112 10.42 -45.93 -8.94
N ARG A 113 9.49 -46.04 -7.99
CA ARG A 113 9.60 -46.91 -6.81
C ARG A 113 8.65 -48.10 -6.78
N HIS A 114 7.96 -48.40 -7.88
CA HIS A 114 7.01 -49.51 -7.91
C HIS A 114 7.71 -50.85 -7.62
N PRO A 115 7.13 -51.73 -6.77
CA PRO A 115 7.73 -53.04 -6.46
C PRO A 115 7.94 -53.92 -7.70
N ASP A 116 7.06 -53.82 -8.69
CA ASP A 116 7.21 -54.54 -9.97
C ASP A 116 8.45 -54.13 -10.79
N LEU A 117 9.05 -52.98 -10.48
CA LEU A 117 10.29 -52.47 -11.09
C LEU A 117 11.51 -52.72 -10.21
N GLY A 118 11.38 -53.54 -9.17
CA GLY A 118 12.44 -53.84 -8.20
C GLY A 118 12.46 -52.91 -6.97
N GLY A 119 11.39 -52.12 -6.76
CA GLY A 119 11.22 -51.30 -5.55
C GLY A 119 10.85 -52.12 -4.31
N ASP A 120 10.98 -51.51 -3.14
CA ASP A 120 10.55 -52.12 -1.87
C ASP A 120 9.05 -51.90 -1.62
N MET A 121 8.35 -52.98 -1.30
CA MET A 121 6.93 -52.95 -0.95
C MET A 121 6.67 -52.10 0.31
N ALA A 122 7.58 -52.13 1.29
CA ALA A 122 7.41 -51.35 2.51
C ALA A 122 7.49 -49.84 2.23
N GLU A 123 8.43 -49.43 1.39
CA GLU A 123 8.54 -48.03 0.94
C GLU A 123 7.31 -47.57 0.14
N PHE A 124 6.76 -48.44 -0.70
CA PHE A 124 5.56 -48.13 -1.47
C PHE A 124 4.33 -47.92 -0.57
N LEU A 125 4.13 -48.79 0.43
CA LEU A 125 3.04 -48.63 1.40
C LEU A 125 3.21 -47.36 2.23
N GLN A 126 4.44 -46.98 2.56
CA GLN A 126 4.73 -45.73 3.27
C GLN A 126 4.42 -44.51 2.39
N LEU A 127 4.78 -44.55 1.10
CA LEU A 127 4.46 -43.49 0.13
C LEU A 127 2.94 -43.31 0.00
N GLN A 128 2.20 -44.41 -0.07
CA GLN A 128 0.72 -44.38 -0.14
C GLN A 128 0.11 -43.73 1.10
N ARG A 129 0.62 -44.05 2.30
CA ARG A 129 0.18 -43.41 3.55
C ARG A 129 0.40 -41.90 3.54
N PHE A 130 1.55 -41.44 3.07
CA PHE A 130 1.82 -40.01 2.95
C PHE A 130 0.92 -39.32 1.93
N PHE A 131 0.57 -40.00 0.84
CA PHE A 131 -0.37 -39.47 -0.15
C PHE A 131 -1.78 -39.28 0.46
N GLU A 132 -2.29 -40.29 1.18
CA GLU A 132 -3.59 -40.21 1.84
C GLU A 132 -3.64 -39.09 2.89
N GLU A 133 -2.58 -38.97 3.70
CA GLU A 133 -2.44 -37.91 4.70
C GLU A 133 -2.41 -36.52 4.03
N ALA A 134 -1.58 -36.34 3.00
CA ALA A 134 -1.49 -35.08 2.26
C ALA A 134 -2.81 -34.68 1.60
N ARG A 135 -3.54 -35.65 1.02
CA ARG A 135 -4.85 -35.42 0.42
C ARG A 135 -5.87 -34.92 1.45
N SER A 136 -5.90 -35.55 2.62
CA SER A 136 -6.79 -35.13 3.72
C SER A 136 -6.51 -33.70 4.17
N LEU A 137 -5.24 -33.26 4.15
CA LEU A 137 -4.88 -31.89 4.53
C LEU A 137 -5.36 -30.86 3.50
N ILE A 138 -5.23 -31.16 2.20
CA ILE A 138 -5.70 -30.26 1.13
C ILE A 138 -7.22 -30.13 1.19
N THR A 139 -7.96 -31.23 1.29
CA THR A 139 -9.43 -31.23 1.36
C THR A 139 -9.98 -30.50 2.59
N ASN A 140 -9.30 -30.55 3.74
CA ASN A 140 -9.72 -29.82 4.94
C ASN A 140 -9.34 -28.33 4.91
N SER A 141 -8.58 -27.88 3.91
CA SER A 141 -8.09 -26.50 3.79
C SER A 141 -8.83 -25.63 2.77
N ASP A 142 -9.69 -26.25 1.94
CA ASP A 142 -10.63 -25.59 1.02
C ASP A 142 -11.99 -25.34 1.70
#